data_AF-A0A3R6W1E2-F1
#
_entry.id   AF-A0A3R6W1E2-F1
#
_cell.length_a   1.000
_cell.length_b   1.000
_cell.length_c   1.000
_cell.angle_alpha   90.00
_cell.angle_beta   90.00
_cell.angle_gamma   90.00
#
_symmetry.space_group_name_H-M   'P 1'
#
loop_
_entity.id
_entity.type
_entity.pdbx_description
1 polymer ?
#
loop_
_entity_poly.entity_id
_entity_poly.type
_entity_poly.pdbx_seq_one_letter_code
_entity_poly.pdbx_strand_id
1 'polypeptide(L)'
;MKYVTRQGEFFKTGSLKEALSELSDQDFVSCYRGIAINLRYIWRIEKDKLYMAEECRSFEKTVPVSRRMYKQVNQKFIDYNRKQED
;
A
#
# COMPACT_ATOMS: atom_id res chain seq x y z
N MET A 1 -5.20 -11.73 10.10
CA MET A 1 -4.50 -10.80 9.18
C MET A 1 -3.71 -11.57 8.15
N LYS A 2 -3.76 -11.18 6.87
CA LYS A 2 -2.90 -11.71 5.81
C LYS A 2 -1.92 -10.63 5.38
N TYR A 3 -0.63 -10.93 5.44
CA TYR A 3 0.43 -10.07 4.93
C TYR A 3 0.90 -10.65 3.60
N VAL A 4 1.03 -9.79 2.59
CA VAL A 4 1.56 -10.16 1.28
C VAL A 4 2.89 -9.44 1.12
N THR A 5 3.96 -10.22 0.98
CA THR A 5 5.32 -9.71 0.90
C THR A 5 6.07 -10.40 -0.26
N ARG A 6 7.30 -9.94 -0.51
CA ARG A 6 8.22 -10.58 -1.46
C ARG A 6 8.54 -12.02 -1.12
N GLN A 7 8.57 -12.37 0.16
CA GLN A 7 8.91 -13.71 0.65
C GLN A 7 7.71 -14.64 0.66
N GLY A 8 6.57 -14.17 0.15
CA GLY A 8 5.30 -14.88 0.15
C GLY A 8 4.30 -14.28 1.13
N GLU A 9 3.35 -15.12 1.51
CA GLU A 9 2.20 -14.73 2.33
C GLU A 9 2.34 -15.33 3.73
N PHE A 10 2.03 -14.54 4.75
CA PHE A 10 1.96 -15.03 6.12
C PHE A 10 0.73 -14.52 6.86
N PHE A 11 0.34 -15.25 7.91
CA PHE A 11 -0.87 -15.00 8.66
C PHE A 11 -0.54 -14.70 10.13
N LYS A 12 -1.17 -13.65 10.66
CA LYS A 12 -1.09 -13.27 12.08
C LYS A 12 -2.50 -12.98 12.59
N THR A 13 -2.82 -13.37 13.82
CA THR A 13 -4.09 -12.98 14.47
C THR A 13 -4.10 -11.48 14.75
N GLY A 14 -5.27 -10.84 14.65
CA GLY A 14 -5.44 -9.40 14.92
C GLY A 14 -6.18 -8.63 13.81
N SER A 15 -6.31 -7.34 14.03
CA SER A 15 -7.02 -6.35 13.21
C SER A 15 -6.09 -5.50 12.36
N LEU A 16 -6.64 -4.86 11.31
CA LEU A 16 -5.83 -4.04 10.40
C LEU A 16 -5.28 -2.82 11.13
N LYS A 17 -6.04 -2.30 12.09
CA LYS A 17 -5.64 -1.19 12.93
C LYS A 17 -4.42 -1.53 13.78
N GLU A 18 -4.44 -2.70 14.45
CA GLU A 18 -3.30 -3.18 15.24
C GLU A 18 -2.07 -3.38 14.34
N ALA A 19 -2.27 -4.03 13.18
CA ALA A 19 -1.19 -4.24 12.21
C ALA A 19 -0.57 -2.91 11.74
N LEU A 20 -1.38 -1.88 11.48
CA LEU A 20 -0.88 -0.56 11.09
C LEU A 20 -0.12 0.14 12.22
N SER A 21 -0.60 0.04 13.47
CA SER A 21 0.10 0.64 14.61
C SER A 21 1.46 -0.01 14.93
N GLU A 22 1.65 -1.28 14.57
CA GLU A 22 2.94 -1.96 14.67
C GLU A 22 3.89 -1.58 13.52
N LEU A 23 3.34 -1.08 12.41
CA LEU A 23 4.07 -0.67 11.22
C LEU A 23 4.29 0.85 11.22
N SER A 24 5.18 1.33 10.36
CA SER A 24 5.32 2.77 10.13
C SER A 24 4.05 3.30 9.44
N ASP A 25 3.18 3.97 10.19
CA ASP A 25 1.96 4.61 9.67
C ASP A 25 2.23 5.62 8.53
N GLN A 26 3.47 6.11 8.42
CA GLN A 26 3.88 7.01 7.34
C GLN A 26 4.02 6.29 6.00
N ASP A 27 4.41 5.02 6.02
CA ASP A 27 4.69 4.25 4.81
C ASP A 27 3.47 3.46 4.32
N PHE A 28 2.42 3.33 5.16
CA PHE A 28 1.22 2.57 4.82
C PHE A 28 -0.03 3.45 4.66
N VAL A 29 -0.90 3.03 3.74
CA VAL A 29 -2.19 3.69 3.50
C VAL A 29 -3.30 2.66 3.28
N SER A 30 -4.45 2.90 3.91
CA SER A 30 -5.67 2.15 3.60
C SER A 30 -6.19 2.56 2.22
N CYS A 31 -6.33 1.60 1.31
CA CYS A 31 -6.81 1.84 -0.06
C CYS A 31 -8.17 1.21 -0.34
N TYR A 32 -8.57 0.20 0.43
CA TYR A 32 -9.84 -0.49 0.30
C TYR A 32 -10.34 -1.01 1.66
N ARG A 33 -11.57 -1.56 1.70
CA ARG A 33 -12.09 -2.20 2.92
C ARG A 33 -11.20 -3.39 3.30
N GLY A 34 -10.51 -3.28 4.44
CA GLY A 34 -9.64 -4.33 4.96
C GLY A 34 -8.29 -4.46 4.27
N ILE A 35 -7.88 -3.46 3.46
CA ILE A 35 -6.62 -3.49 2.73
C ILE A 35 -5.84 -2.21 3.00
N ALA A 36 -4.60 -2.37 3.46
CA ALA A 36 -3.59 -1.33 3.46
C ALA A 36 -2.40 -1.76 2.61
N ILE A 37 -1.73 -0.80 2.02
CA ILE A 37 -0.58 -0.99 1.13
C ILE A 37 0.57 -0.10 1.57
N ASN A 38 1.80 -0.56 1.30
CA ASN A 38 3.00 0.24 1.49
C ASN A 38 3.25 1.11 0.25
N LEU A 39 3.36 2.42 0.45
CA LEU A 39 3.51 3.45 -0.58
C LEU A 39 4.76 3.22 -1.44
N ARG A 40 5.84 2.67 -0.85
CA ARG A 40 7.10 2.36 -1.53
C ARG A 40 6.93 1.48 -2.76
N TYR A 41 5.96 0.56 -2.71
CA TYR A 41 5.76 -0.41 -3.77
C TYR A 41 4.73 0.06 -4.80
N ILE A 42 4.14 1.25 -4.67
CA ILE A 42 3.25 1.76 -5.71
C ILE A 42 4.09 2.21 -6.91
N TRP A 43 3.88 1.55 -8.05
CA TRP A 43 4.45 1.96 -9.32
C TRP A 43 3.55 2.95 -10.07
N ARG A 44 2.23 2.73 -10.03
CA ARG A 44 1.25 3.58 -10.72
C ARG A 44 -0.10 3.53 -10.02
N ILE A 45 -0.81 4.65 -10.05
CA ILE A 45 -2.18 4.77 -9.54
C ILE A 45 -3.14 5.04 -10.70
N GLU A 46 -4.24 4.29 -10.75
CA GLU A 46 -5.39 4.55 -11.60
C GLU A 46 -6.65 4.73 -10.74
N LYS A 47 -7.76 5.17 -11.36
CA LYS A 47 -8.99 5.57 -10.64
C LYS A 47 -9.58 4.46 -9.75
N ASP A 48 -9.35 3.19 -10.09
CA ASP A 48 -9.95 2.02 -9.44
C ASP A 48 -8.92 0.97 -8.99
N LYS A 49 -7.63 1.13 -9.33
CA LYS A 49 -6.57 0.20 -8.95
C LYS A 49 -5.21 0.85 -8.75
N LEU A 50 -4.40 0.21 -7.94
CA LEU A 50 -3.00 0.52 -7.67
C LEU A 50 -2.15 -0.59 -8.29
N TYR A 51 -1.14 -0.20 -9.06
CA TYR A 51 -0.12 -1.10 -9.58
C TYR A 51 1.03 -1.13 -8.59
N MET A 52 1.27 -2.30 -8.01
CA MET A 52 2.33 -2.55 -7.05
C MET A 52 3.49 -3.23 -7.75
N ALA A 53 4.68 -2.66 -7.72
CA ALA A 53 5.88 -3.26 -8.29
C ALA A 53 7.15 -3.01 -7.45
N GLU A 54 8.16 -3.87 -7.64
CA GLU A 54 9.54 -3.58 -7.23
C GLU A 54 10.36 -3.02 -8.40
N GLU A 55 11.47 -2.33 -8.07
CA GLU A 55 12.44 -1.79 -9.03
C GLU A 55 12.93 -2.83 -10.04
N CYS A 56 13.04 -4.11 -9.63
CA CYS A 56 13.45 -5.23 -10.49
C CYS A 56 12.29 -6.00 -11.16
N ARG A 57 11.03 -5.53 -11.05
CA ARG A 57 9.79 -6.09 -11.66
C ARG A 57 9.50 -7.59 -11.41
N SER A 58 10.12 -8.22 -10.42
CA SER A 58 9.85 -9.61 -10.03
C SER A 58 8.51 -9.79 -9.32
N PHE A 59 8.01 -8.73 -8.68
CA PHE A 59 6.71 -8.68 -8.04
C PHE A 59 5.84 -7.65 -8.74
N GLU A 60 4.76 -8.07 -9.38
CA GLU A 60 3.73 -7.18 -9.93
C GLU A 60 2.36 -7.63 -9.42
N LYS A 61 1.60 -6.71 -8.84
CA LYS A 61 0.24 -6.99 -8.37
C LYS A 61 -0.65 -5.76 -8.53
N THR A 62 -1.90 -5.99 -8.87
CA THR A 62 -2.92 -4.94 -8.80
C THR A 62 -3.73 -5.06 -7.51
N VAL A 63 -4.00 -3.91 -6.88
CA VAL A 63 -4.81 -3.81 -5.66
C VAL A 63 -5.93 -2.81 -5.91
N PRO A 64 -7.20 -3.12 -5.61
CA PRO A 64 -8.29 -2.18 -5.83
C PRO A 64 -8.16 -0.97 -4.91
N VAL A 65 -8.55 0.21 -5.41
CA VAL A 65 -8.72 1.40 -4.58
C VAL A 65 -10.17 1.84 -4.60
N SER A 66 -10.72 2.12 -3.41
CA SER A 66 -12.09 2.58 -3.29
C SER A 66 -12.19 4.01 -3.78
N ARG A 67 -13.24 4.35 -4.54
CA ARG A 67 -13.50 5.72 -5.02
C ARG A 67 -13.38 6.79 -3.92
N ARG A 68 -13.87 6.48 -2.71
CA ARG A 68 -13.81 7.38 -1.54
C ARG A 68 -12.41 7.53 -0.93
N MET A 69 -11.52 6.56 -1.17
CA MET A 69 -10.15 6.52 -0.64
C MET A 69 -9.13 7.01 -1.68
N TYR A 70 -9.47 7.01 -2.97
CA TYR A 70 -8.57 7.41 -4.06
C TYR A 70 -7.84 8.72 -3.78
N LYS A 71 -8.58 9.78 -3.41
CA LYS A 71 -7.99 11.11 -3.16
C LYS A 71 -6.95 11.08 -2.04
N GLN A 72 -7.23 10.36 -0.96
CA GLN A 72 -6.32 10.21 0.18
C GLN A 72 -5.07 9.41 -0.21
N VAL A 73 -5.26 8.28 -0.90
CA VAL A 73 -4.16 7.41 -1.35
C VAL A 73 -3.23 8.17 -2.30
N ASN A 74 -3.81 8.87 -3.28
CA ASN A 74 -3.04 9.63 -4.26
C ASN A 74 -2.23 10.77 -3.60
N GLN A 75 -2.82 11.49 -2.63
CA GLN A 75 -2.09 12.52 -1.90
C GLN A 75 -0.93 11.93 -1.10
N LYS A 76 -1.15 10.86 -0.34
CA LYS A 76 -0.08 10.19 0.42
C LYS A 76 1.05 9.69 -0.49
N PHE A 77 0.72 9.18 -1.69
CA PHE A 77 1.72 8.75 -2.66
C PHE A 77 2.58 9.90 -3.18
N ILE A 78 1.97 11.06 -3.50
CA ILE A 78 2.70 12.27 -3.89
C ILE A 78 3.62 12.73 -2.76
N ASP A 79 3.10 12.80 -1.53
CA ASP A 79 3.86 13.24 -0.35
C ASP A 79 5.04 12.29 -0.07
N TYR A 80 4.84 10.99 -0.25
CA TYR A 80 5.88 9.98 -0.10
C TYR A 80 7.03 10.19 -1.10
N ASN A 81 6.71 10.35 -2.39
CA ASN A 81 7.74 10.52 -3.43
C ASN A 81 8.52 11.82 -3.24
N ARG A 82 7.85 12.92 -2.86
CA ARG A 82 8.52 14.19 -2.59
C ARG A 82 9.57 14.09 -1.48
N LYS A 83 9.28 13.32 -0.42
CA LYS A 83 10.23 13.08 0.69
C LYS A 83 11.46 12.25 0.30
N GLN A 84 11.42 11.51 -0.81
CA GLN A 84 12.55 10.69 -1.27
C GLN A 84 13.49 11.47 -2.21
N GLU A 85 13.06 12.64 -2.69
CA GLU A 85 13.86 13.51 -3.57
C GLU A 85 14.71 14.53 -2.79
N ASP A 86 14.39 14.76 -1.51
CA ASP A 86 15.12 15.63 -0.57
C ASP A 86 16.21 14.84 0.20
#